data_AF-A0A0A0BGA8-F1
#
_entry.id   AF-A0A0A0BGA8-F1
#
_cell.length_a   1.000
_cell.length_b   1.000
_cell.length_c   1.000
_cell.angle_alpha   90.00
_cell.angle_beta   90.00
_cell.angle_gamma   90.00
#
_symmetry.space_group_name_H-M   'P 1'
#
loop_
_entity.id
_entity.type
_entity.pdbx_description
1 polymer ?
#
loop_
_entity_poly.entity_id
_entity_poly.type
_entity_poly.pdbx_seq_one_letter_code
_entity_poly.pdbx_strand_id
1 'polypeptide(L)'
;MTSDALEKIIQQIEDTLPDTDKQLVTALRNEIARAGRPQNKQDKVTSHHPDIDANSGCYRFDADPNLYCPHCFDHAQKRVATQRINRQLRVCTQCRASLKPVKK
;
A
#
# COMPACT_ATOMS: atom_id res chain seq x y z
N MET A 1 -31.68 0.02 4.19
CA MET A 1 -32.30 0.65 5.39
C MET A 1 -31.34 0.77 6.58
N THR A 2 -30.06 0.39 6.46
CA THR A 2 -29.07 0.45 7.56
C THR A 2 -28.23 1.72 7.57
N SER A 3 -28.26 2.52 6.50
CA SER A 3 -27.44 3.73 6.32
C SER A 3 -27.94 4.92 7.16
N ASP A 4 -29.26 5.15 7.21
CA ASP A 4 -29.88 6.22 8.00
C ASP A 4 -29.63 6.10 9.51
N ALA A 5 -29.58 4.87 10.02
CA ALA A 5 -29.32 4.62 11.43
C ALA A 5 -27.87 4.99 11.80
N LEU A 6 -26.93 4.74 10.90
CA LEU A 6 -25.53 5.11 11.05
C LEU A 6 -25.34 6.64 11.01
N GLU A 7 -26.02 7.34 10.10
CA GLU A 7 -25.95 8.81 10.04
C GLU A 7 -26.53 9.47 11.28
N LYS A 8 -27.65 8.95 11.82
CA LYS A 8 -28.21 9.46 13.08
C LYS A 8 -27.26 9.28 14.26
N ILE A 9 -26.59 8.14 14.36
CA ILE A 9 -25.61 7.88 15.43
C ILE A 9 -24.41 8.82 15.30
N ILE A 10 -23.94 9.09 14.08
CA ILE A 10 -22.83 10.02 13.83
C ILE A 10 -23.22 11.45 14.24
N GLN A 11 -24.43 11.89 13.91
CA GLN A 11 -24.93 13.22 14.28
C GLN A 11 -25.01 13.39 15.81
N GLN A 12 -25.49 12.34 16.50
CA GLN A 12 -25.66 12.36 17.95
C GLN A 12 -24.32 12.42 18.70
N ILE A 13 -23.28 11.82 18.14
CA ILE A 13 -21.91 11.87 18.67
C ILE A 13 -21.30 13.27 18.43
N GLU A 14 -21.57 13.90 17.28
CA GLU A 14 -21.08 15.25 16.93
C GLU A 14 -21.62 16.35 17.86
N ASP A 15 -22.82 16.17 18.42
CA ASP A 15 -23.45 17.10 19.39
C ASP A 15 -22.97 16.88 20.84
N THR A 16 -22.36 15.74 21.15
CA THR A 16 -21.83 15.44 22.50
C THR A 16 -20.37 15.82 22.69
N LEU A 17 -19.68 16.23 21.62
CA LEU A 17 -18.26 16.60 21.65
C LEU A 17 -18.09 18.12 21.84
N PRO A 18 -17.25 18.58 22.79
CA PRO A 18 -16.88 19.98 22.91
C PRO A 18 -16.18 20.46 21.63
N ASP A 19 -16.36 21.72 21.24
CA ASP A 19 -15.81 22.29 19.98
C ASP A 19 -14.30 22.10 19.81
N THR A 20 -13.57 21.98 20.92
CA THR A 20 -12.14 21.65 20.96
C THR A 20 -11.81 20.34 20.25
N ASP A 21 -12.69 19.33 20.34
CA ASP A 21 -12.47 18.01 19.77
C ASP A 21 -12.92 17.92 18.31
N LYS A 22 -13.77 18.83 17.84
CA LYS A 22 -14.20 18.89 16.43
C LYS A 22 -13.03 19.18 15.48
N GLN A 23 -12.04 19.94 15.95
CA GLN A 23 -10.80 20.16 15.19
C GLN A 23 -9.95 18.90 15.10
N LEU A 24 -9.86 18.11 16.18
CA LEU A 24 -9.19 16.81 16.19
C LEU A 24 -9.90 15.80 15.28
N VAL A 25 -11.23 15.75 15.31
CA VAL A 25 -12.02 14.90 14.41
C VAL A 25 -11.82 15.32 12.94
N THR A 26 -11.74 16.61 12.66
CA THR A 26 -11.46 17.13 11.30
C THR A 26 -10.03 16.80 10.86
N ALA A 27 -9.04 16.93 11.76
CA ALA A 27 -7.66 16.57 11.50
C ALA A 27 -7.53 15.05 11.23
N LEU A 28 -8.17 14.21 12.04
CA LEU A 28 -8.22 12.76 11.86
C LEU A 28 -8.93 12.36 10.56
N ARG A 29 -10.05 13.00 10.21
CA ARG A 29 -10.72 12.81 8.91
C ARG A 29 -9.80 13.16 7.74
N ASN A 30 -9.03 14.23 7.85
CA ASN A 30 -8.04 14.62 6.84
C ASN A 30 -6.87 13.63 6.75
N GLU A 31 -6.38 13.10 7.87
CA GLU A 31 -5.36 12.05 7.85
C GLU A 31 -5.88 10.73 7.29
N ILE A 32 -7.10 10.30 7.64
CA ILE A 32 -7.74 9.11 7.06
C ILE A 32 -7.95 9.29 5.55
N ALA A 33 -8.36 10.47 5.09
CA ALA A 33 -8.49 10.78 3.66
C ALA A 33 -7.13 10.74 2.92
N ARG A 34 -6.04 11.10 3.60
CA ARG A 34 -4.66 11.02 3.07
C ARG A 34 -4.12 9.59 3.10
N ALA A 35 -4.43 8.81 4.13
CA ALA A 35 -4.02 7.41 4.28
C ALA A 35 -4.86 6.46 3.40
N GLY A 36 -6.10 6.83 3.08
CA GLY A 36 -6.99 6.13 2.16
C GLY A 36 -6.67 6.39 0.68
N ARG A 37 -5.85 7.42 0.38
CA ARG A 37 -5.21 7.51 -0.94
C ARG A 37 -4.05 6.52 -0.94
N PRO A 38 -4.05 5.50 -1.81
CA PRO A 38 -2.80 4.81 -2.08
C PRO A 38 -1.83 5.88 -2.60
N GLN A 39 -0.74 6.12 -1.87
CA GLN A 39 0.49 6.65 -2.44
C GLN A 39 1.09 5.58 -3.35
N ASN A 40 0.35 5.25 -4.39
CA ASN A 40 0.80 4.45 -5.50
C ASN A 40 0.19 5.15 -6.69
N LYS A 41 1.02 5.89 -7.43
CA LYS A 41 0.76 6.14 -8.84
C LYS A 41 0.50 4.76 -9.44
N GLN A 42 -0.77 4.39 -9.57
CA GLN A 42 -1.18 3.21 -10.30
C GLN A 42 -0.97 3.60 -11.76
N ASP A 43 0.25 3.40 -12.23
CA ASP A 43 0.44 3.18 -13.65
C ASP A 43 -0.39 1.94 -13.99
N LYS A 44 -1.40 2.20 -14.82
CA LYS A 44 -2.32 1.25 -15.42
C LYS A 44 -1.49 0.21 -16.18
N VAL A 45 -1.24 -0.95 -15.58
CA VAL A 45 -0.42 -1.96 -16.26
C VAL A 45 -1.28 -3.03 -16.91
N THR A 46 -1.19 -3.02 -18.24
CA THR A 46 -1.41 -4.15 -19.14
C THR A 46 -0.85 -5.44 -18.55
N SER A 47 -1.64 -6.49 -18.66
CA SER A 47 -1.37 -7.86 -18.24
C SER A 47 -0.08 -8.44 -18.84
N HIS A 48 1.08 -8.06 -18.30
CA HIS A 48 2.35 -8.73 -18.53
C HIS A 48 2.69 -9.48 -17.25
N HIS A 49 2.69 -10.81 -17.32
CA HIS A 49 3.15 -11.67 -16.24
C HIS A 49 4.59 -11.26 -15.86
N PRO A 50 4.87 -10.99 -14.58
CA PRO A 50 6.24 -10.68 -14.16
C PRO A 50 7.16 -11.88 -14.33
N ASP A 51 8.40 -11.62 -14.73
CA ASP A 51 9.50 -12.58 -14.65
C ASP A 51 10.20 -12.46 -13.29
N ILE A 52 10.68 -13.58 -12.74
CA ILE A 52 11.43 -13.57 -11.48
C ILE A 52 12.92 -13.46 -11.77
N ASP A 53 13.54 -12.35 -11.35
CA ASP A 53 14.98 -12.19 -11.45
C ASP A 53 15.69 -13.08 -10.44
N ALA A 54 16.30 -14.17 -10.92
CA ALA A 54 17.00 -15.14 -10.08
C ALA A 54 18.11 -14.51 -9.21
N ASN A 55 18.72 -13.40 -9.65
CA ASN A 55 19.79 -12.73 -8.90
C ASN A 55 19.29 -11.95 -7.69
N SER A 56 18.01 -11.59 -7.66
CA SER A 56 17.43 -10.76 -6.59
C SER A 56 16.23 -11.40 -5.89
N GLY A 57 15.60 -12.41 -6.50
CA GLY A 57 14.33 -12.97 -6.04
C GLY A 57 13.17 -11.97 -6.14
N CYS A 58 13.30 -10.94 -6.98
CA CYS A 58 12.29 -9.91 -7.19
C CYS A 58 11.60 -10.10 -8.54
N TYR A 59 10.41 -9.53 -8.69
CA TYR A 59 9.72 -9.46 -9.98
C TYR A 59 10.27 -8.33 -10.85
N ARG A 60 10.40 -8.61 -12.14
CA ARG A 60 10.72 -7.64 -13.19
C ARG A 60 9.60 -7.68 -14.23
N PHE A 61 9.28 -6.51 -14.77
CA PHE A 61 8.31 -6.38 -15.86
C PHE A 61 9.05 -5.92 -17.11
N ASP A 62 8.66 -6.40 -18.28
CA ASP A 62 9.42 -6.28 -19.54
C ASP A 62 9.88 -4.85 -19.87
N ALA A 63 9.05 -3.85 -19.57
CA ALA A 63 9.33 -2.46 -19.89
C ALA A 63 9.99 -1.67 -18.74
N ASP A 64 10.21 -2.28 -17.56
CA ASP A 64 10.64 -1.57 -16.37
C ASP A 64 11.98 -2.10 -15.82
N PRO A 65 13.02 -1.24 -15.70
CA PRO A 65 14.28 -1.63 -15.07
C PRO A 65 14.15 -1.85 -13.55
N ASN A 66 13.03 -1.46 -12.95
CA ASN A 66 12.78 -1.63 -11.52
C ASN A 66 12.46 -3.08 -11.16
N LEU A 67 12.72 -3.37 -9.89
CA LEU A 67 12.53 -4.69 -9.29
C LEU A 67 11.52 -4.59 -8.16
N TYR A 68 10.50 -5.44 -8.24
CA TYR A 68 9.29 -5.38 -7.45
C TYR A 68 9.16 -6.54 -6.49
N CYS A 69 8.44 -6.33 -5.39
CA CYS A 69 8.22 -7.36 -4.39
C CYS A 69 7.19 -8.40 -4.89
N PRO A 70 7.55 -9.69 -4.96
CA PRO A 70 6.62 -10.75 -5.35
C PRO A 70 5.47 -10.88 -4.35
N HIS A 71 5.74 -10.85 -3.03
CA HIS A 71 4.68 -10.93 -2.01
C HIS A 71 3.59 -9.85 -2.15
N CYS A 72 3.98 -8.61 -2.40
CA CYS A 72 2.98 -7.55 -2.57
C CYS A 72 2.18 -7.69 -3.88
N PHE A 73 2.81 -8.25 -4.90
CA PHE A 73 2.18 -8.49 -6.18
C PHE A 73 1.22 -9.70 -6.12
N ASP A 74 1.66 -10.82 -5.56
CA ASP A 74 0.85 -12.03 -5.49
C ASP A 74 -0.40 -11.86 -4.62
N HIS A 75 -0.28 -11.16 -3.50
CA HIS A 75 -1.40 -10.97 -2.56
C HIS A 75 -2.35 -9.83 -2.93
N ALA A 76 -1.84 -8.74 -3.51
CA ALA A 76 -2.61 -7.51 -3.68
C ALA A 76 -2.45 -6.88 -5.07
N GLN A 77 -1.76 -7.54 -6.00
CA GLN A 77 -1.40 -7.03 -7.33
C GLN A 77 -0.71 -5.66 -7.27
N LYS A 78 -0.01 -5.38 -6.16
CA LYS A 78 0.70 -4.12 -5.91
C LYS A 78 2.15 -4.21 -6.36
N ARG A 79 2.53 -3.34 -7.28
CA ARG A 79 3.91 -3.15 -7.72
C ARG A 79 4.66 -2.28 -6.70
N VAL A 80 5.30 -2.92 -5.74
CA VAL A 80 6.10 -2.24 -4.71
C VAL A 80 7.58 -2.34 -5.07
N ALA A 81 8.22 -1.21 -5.34
CA ALA A 81 9.66 -1.16 -5.58
C ALA A 81 10.44 -1.60 -4.33
N THR A 82 11.44 -2.46 -4.54
CA THR A 82 12.27 -3.02 -3.47
C THR A 82 13.55 -2.23 -3.29
N GLN A 83 14.01 -2.10 -2.04
CA GLN A 83 15.24 -1.40 -1.70
C GLN A 83 16.39 -2.40 -1.54
N ARG A 84 17.54 -2.11 -2.15
CA ARG A 84 18.74 -2.94 -1.98
C ARG A 84 19.41 -2.62 -0.65
N ILE A 85 19.66 -3.66 0.15
CA ILE A 85 20.42 -3.54 1.41
C ILE A 85 21.87 -3.97 1.20
N ASN A 86 22.10 -5.09 0.50
CA ASN A 86 23.43 -5.54 0.12
C ASN A 86 23.39 -6.34 -1.21
N ARG A 87 24.46 -7.06 -1.56
CA ARG A 87 24.52 -7.86 -2.81
C ARG A 87 23.59 -9.09 -2.80
N GLN A 88 23.23 -9.59 -1.64
CA GLN A 88 22.45 -10.83 -1.47
C GLN A 88 21.06 -10.59 -0.87
N LEU A 89 20.70 -9.34 -0.59
CA LEU A 89 19.48 -8.99 0.12
C LEU A 89 18.88 -7.69 -0.40
N ARG A 90 17.60 -7.77 -0.74
CA ARG A 90 16.71 -6.62 -0.94
C ARG A 90 15.55 -6.74 0.04
N VAL A 91 14.94 -5.61 0.38
CA VAL A 91 13.80 -5.56 1.30
C VAL A 91 12.66 -4.81 0.63
N CYS A 92 11.44 -5.31 0.81
CA CYS A 92 10.24 -4.60 0.41
C CYS A 92 9.98 -3.43 1.37
N THR A 93 9.77 -2.22 0.85
CA THR A 93 9.51 -1.02 1.66
C THR A 93 8.14 -1.03 2.34
N GLN A 94 7.20 -1.86 1.85
CA GLN A 94 5.83 -1.96 2.37
C GLN A 94 5.67 -3.12 3.36
N CYS A 95 5.89 -4.36 2.90
CA CYS A 95 5.69 -5.54 3.75
C CYS A 95 6.94 -5.97 4.53
N ARG A 96 8.08 -5.29 4.34
CA ARG A 96 9.38 -5.62 4.95
C ARG A 96 9.88 -7.04 4.65
N ALA A 97 9.32 -7.70 3.64
CA ALA A 97 9.78 -9.01 3.20
C ALA A 97 11.25 -8.95 2.76
N SER A 98 12.03 -9.92 3.22
CA SER A 98 13.42 -10.12 2.82
C SER A 98 13.49 -10.95 1.54
N LEU A 99 14.02 -10.36 0.49
CA LEU A 99 14.13 -10.96 -0.84
C LEU A 99 15.58 -11.32 -1.11
N LYS A 100 15.80 -12.60 -1.41
CA LYS A 100 17.13 -13.19 -1.60
C LYS A 100 17.19 -13.81 -3.01
N PRO A 101 18.40 -13.90 -3.61
CA PRO A 101 18.60 -14.61 -4.86
C PRO A 101 18.00 -16.03 -4.78
N VAL A 102 17.30 -16.44 -5.82
CA VAL A 102 16.78 -17.81 -5.93
C VAL A 102 17.98 -18.68 -6.25
N LYS A 103 18.31 -19.61 -5.35
CA LYS A 103 19.36 -20.60 -5.63
C LYS A 103 18.88 -21.46 -6.80
N LYS A 104 19.63 -21.44 -7.90
CA LYS A 104 19.49 -22.44 -8.97
C LYS A 104 19.88 -23.82 -8.45
#